data_AF-A0A1H7Q0R0-F1
#
_entry.id   AF-A0A1H7Q0R0-F1
#
_cell.length_a   1.000
_cell.length_b   1.000
_cell.length_c   1.000
_cell.angle_alpha   90.00
_cell.angle_beta   90.00
_cell.angle_gamma   90.00
#
_symmetry.space_group_name_H-M   'P 1'
#
loop_
_entity.id
_entity.type
_entity.pdbx_description
1 polymer ?
#
loop_
_entity_poly.entity_id
_entity_poly.type
_entity_poly.pdbx_seq_one_letter_code
_entity_poly.pdbx_strand_id
1 'polypeptide(L)'
;MSFTDDHFPLEMTDSFKQKSSIFFVGAGVSIEAGLPSWSELIKDLIDLASKQPWCRPDKVDEYKKLLSSDSNFLLLAEELKSELGSLFYDYMESTFGRPDIEPTVTMESILGFNTNIILTSNYDRLIENTFARIHGYSPPTFTYSQSREIANNYWKQKFFVLKAHGDAFSDVQGIILSQRDYRKTLYRELGYKSILQSIFSTKSVFFVGTSMTDPEFNLLLDYLHESYSGGGPTHYLLISDEKANPIIQRRFFEDFKIQTITYKNRSGNHSEINEYLNILKKKID
;
A
#
# COMPACT_ATOMS: atom_id res chain seq x y z
N MET A 1 21.10 -5.72 -19.71
CA MET A 1 20.51 -4.80 -18.70
C MET A 1 19.07 -5.22 -18.50
N SER A 2 18.59 -5.27 -17.25
CA SER A 2 17.21 -5.66 -16.95
C SER A 2 16.20 -4.55 -17.33
N PHE A 3 16.67 -3.31 -17.44
CA PHE A 3 15.87 -2.13 -17.77
C PHE A 3 16.48 -1.33 -18.92
N THR A 4 15.62 -0.72 -19.74
CA THR A 4 15.97 0.20 -20.85
C THR A 4 15.45 1.61 -20.55
N ASP A 5 15.82 2.59 -21.36
CA ASP A 5 15.37 3.99 -21.16
C ASP A 5 13.85 4.15 -21.20
N ASP A 6 13.12 3.30 -21.92
CA ASP A 6 11.65 3.31 -21.96
C ASP A 6 11.00 3.03 -20.59
N HIS A 7 11.74 2.40 -19.67
CA HIS A 7 11.28 2.15 -18.31
C HIS A 7 11.44 3.38 -17.41
N PHE A 8 11.99 4.48 -17.91
CA PHE A 8 12.20 5.73 -17.17
C PHE A 8 11.62 6.92 -17.94
N PRO A 9 10.28 7.05 -17.99
CA PRO A 9 9.64 8.17 -18.68
C PRO A 9 10.17 9.53 -18.17
N LEU A 10 10.38 10.47 -19.08
CA LEU A 10 10.92 11.80 -18.72
C LEU A 10 10.07 12.51 -17.66
N GLU A 11 8.74 12.49 -17.83
CA GLU A 11 7.79 13.06 -16.86
C GLU A 11 7.95 12.46 -15.46
N MET A 12 8.23 11.16 -15.35
CA MET A 12 8.51 10.50 -14.07
C MET A 12 9.81 11.02 -13.46
N THR A 13 10.89 11.03 -14.24
CA THR A 13 12.19 11.48 -13.72
C THR A 13 12.17 12.95 -13.33
N ASP A 14 11.46 13.79 -14.09
CA ASP A 14 11.32 15.22 -13.81
C ASP A 14 10.47 15.47 -12.56
N SER A 15 9.39 14.72 -12.36
CA SER A 15 8.56 14.84 -11.14
C SER A 15 9.32 14.43 -9.88
N PHE A 16 10.20 13.43 -9.94
CA PHE A 16 11.14 13.13 -8.85
C PHE A 16 12.12 14.28 -8.60
N LYS A 17 12.74 14.85 -9.65
CA LYS A 17 13.66 16.01 -9.53
C LYS A 17 12.98 17.23 -8.93
N GLN A 18 11.71 17.45 -9.24
CA GLN A 18 10.91 18.59 -8.77
C GLN A 18 10.26 18.37 -7.40
N LYS A 19 10.47 17.21 -6.75
CA LYS A 19 9.80 16.81 -5.50
C LYS A 19 8.27 16.78 -5.59
N SER A 20 7.74 16.58 -6.79
CA SER A 20 6.31 16.37 -7.05
C SER A 20 5.95 14.89 -7.13
N SER A 21 6.91 13.97 -6.94
CA SER A 21 6.66 12.53 -6.81
C SER A 21 6.69 12.02 -5.37
N ILE A 22 5.79 11.07 -5.09
CA ILE A 22 5.69 10.36 -3.81
C ILE A 22 5.66 8.86 -4.04
N PHE A 23 5.98 8.08 -2.99
CA PHE A 23 5.84 6.63 -3.04
C PHE A 23 4.52 6.20 -2.41
N PHE A 24 3.88 5.24 -3.07
CA PHE A 24 2.90 4.37 -2.44
C PHE A 24 3.53 2.99 -2.22
N VAL A 25 3.60 2.53 -0.99
CA VAL A 25 4.15 1.23 -0.63
C VAL A 25 3.03 0.28 -0.24
N GLY A 26 2.87 -0.80 -1.00
CA GLY A 26 1.93 -1.88 -0.70
C GLY A 26 2.58 -3.06 0.03
N ALA A 27 1.75 -4.06 0.34
CA ALA A 27 2.15 -5.22 1.16
C ALA A 27 3.29 -6.05 0.55
N GLY A 28 3.51 -5.99 -0.77
CA GLY A 28 4.59 -6.68 -1.46
C GLY A 28 5.97 -6.36 -0.90
N VAL A 29 6.22 -5.12 -0.45
CA VAL A 29 7.50 -4.75 0.17
C VAL A 29 7.62 -5.32 1.59
N SER A 30 6.49 -5.43 2.31
CA SER A 30 6.42 -6.02 3.65
C SER A 30 6.55 -7.55 3.63
N ILE A 31 6.13 -8.22 2.55
CA ILE A 31 6.30 -9.67 2.36
C ILE A 31 7.79 -10.04 2.34
N GLU A 32 8.65 -9.22 1.75
CA GLU A 32 10.11 -9.41 1.78
C GLU A 32 10.66 -9.39 3.23
N ALA A 33 9.98 -8.72 4.16
CA ALA A 33 10.30 -8.69 5.58
C ALA A 33 9.67 -9.87 6.36
N GLY A 34 9.07 -10.84 5.67
CA GLY A 34 8.42 -12.01 6.27
C GLY A 34 7.03 -11.74 6.86
N LEU A 35 6.35 -10.69 6.41
CA LEU A 35 4.96 -10.41 6.77
C LEU A 35 3.99 -11.08 5.79
N PRO A 36 2.79 -11.49 6.25
CA PRO A 36 1.85 -12.17 5.38
C PRO A 36 1.26 -11.23 4.32
N SER A 37 1.02 -11.77 3.13
CA SER A 37 0.15 -11.17 2.11
C SER A 37 -1.30 -11.12 2.56
N TRP A 38 -2.17 -10.42 1.82
CA TRP A 38 -3.61 -10.41 2.13
C TRP A 38 -4.23 -11.82 2.10
N SER A 39 -3.86 -12.65 1.11
CA SER A 39 -4.36 -14.03 1.04
C SER A 39 -3.90 -14.87 2.24
N GLU A 40 -2.65 -14.70 2.67
CA GLU A 40 -2.11 -15.39 3.85
C GLU A 40 -2.78 -14.89 5.13
N LEU A 41 -2.97 -13.58 5.29
CA LEU A 41 -3.71 -13.00 6.41
C LEU A 41 -5.11 -13.63 6.54
N ILE A 42 -5.87 -13.71 5.45
CA ILE A 42 -7.20 -14.34 5.50
C ILE A 42 -7.10 -15.83 5.86
N LYS A 43 -6.10 -16.56 5.34
CA LYS A 43 -5.87 -17.97 5.71
C LYS A 43 -5.56 -18.12 7.20
N ASP A 44 -4.71 -17.26 7.73
CA ASP A 44 -4.31 -17.30 9.14
C ASP A 44 -5.49 -17.00 10.06
N LEU A 45 -6.34 -16.04 9.68
CA LEU A 45 -7.58 -15.75 10.41
C LEU A 45 -8.57 -16.91 10.37
N ILE A 46 -8.70 -17.61 9.23
CA ILE A 46 -9.51 -18.83 9.12
C ILE A 46 -8.94 -19.94 10.02
N ASP A 47 -7.62 -20.13 10.02
CA ASP A 47 -6.95 -21.12 10.88
C ASP A 47 -7.15 -20.79 12.36
N LEU A 48 -7.02 -19.51 12.73
CA LEU A 48 -7.30 -19.01 14.08
C LEU A 48 -8.75 -19.26 14.50
N ALA A 49 -9.71 -19.00 13.62
CA ALA A 49 -11.13 -19.26 13.86
C ALA A 49 -11.38 -20.77 14.03
N SER A 50 -10.77 -21.61 13.20
CA SER A 50 -10.95 -23.07 13.23
C SER A 50 -10.51 -23.74 14.54
N LYS A 51 -9.63 -23.08 15.30
CA LYS A 51 -9.15 -23.53 16.61
C LYS A 51 -10.09 -23.15 17.76
N GLN A 52 -11.11 -22.33 17.50
CA GLN A 52 -12.03 -21.87 18.52
C GLN A 52 -13.20 -22.85 18.72
N PRO A 53 -13.66 -23.08 19.96
CA PRO A 53 -14.71 -24.06 20.25
C PRO A 53 -16.08 -23.71 19.68
N TRP A 54 -16.31 -22.43 19.33
CA TRP A 54 -17.56 -21.97 18.70
C TRP A 54 -17.57 -22.07 17.18
N CYS A 55 -16.39 -22.19 16.53
CA CYS A 55 -16.31 -22.26 15.09
C CYS A 55 -16.53 -23.71 14.63
N ARG A 56 -17.62 -23.95 13.91
CA ARG A 56 -17.98 -25.30 13.48
C ARG A 56 -17.21 -25.70 12.20
N PRO A 57 -16.88 -26.99 12.00
CA PRO A 57 -16.13 -27.44 10.83
C PRO A 57 -16.78 -27.11 9.47
N ASP A 58 -18.11 -27.16 9.39
CA ASP A 58 -18.89 -26.77 8.20
C ASP A 58 -18.68 -25.30 7.82
N LYS A 59 -18.60 -24.41 8.81
CA LYS A 59 -18.30 -22.99 8.60
C LYS A 59 -16.88 -22.78 8.06
N VAL A 60 -15.90 -23.51 8.57
CA VAL A 60 -14.51 -23.48 8.09
C VAL A 60 -14.42 -23.93 6.62
N ASP A 61 -15.19 -24.94 6.24
CA ASP A 61 -15.25 -25.40 4.84
C ASP A 61 -15.87 -24.33 3.92
N GLU A 62 -16.87 -23.57 4.38
CA GLU A 62 -17.40 -22.42 3.65
C GLU A 62 -16.36 -21.31 3.47
N TYR A 63 -15.57 -21.00 4.50
CA TYR A 63 -14.47 -20.04 4.37
C TYR A 63 -13.44 -20.44 3.35
N LYS A 64 -13.02 -21.72 3.35
CA LYS A 64 -12.08 -22.25 2.37
C LYS A 64 -12.61 -22.19 0.95
N LYS A 65 -13.92 -22.40 0.74
CA LYS A 65 -14.57 -22.24 -0.56
C LYS A 65 -14.52 -20.79 -1.03
N LEU A 66 -14.87 -19.83 -0.15
CA LEU A 66 -14.86 -18.41 -0.48
C LEU A 66 -13.45 -17.87 -0.75
N LEU A 67 -12.44 -18.38 -0.04
CA LEU A 67 -11.02 -18.02 -0.19
C LEU A 67 -10.46 -18.31 -1.60
N SER A 68 -11.12 -19.17 -2.37
CA SER A 68 -10.71 -19.48 -3.75
C SER A 68 -10.80 -18.30 -4.72
N SER A 69 -11.44 -17.20 -4.32
CA SER A 69 -11.53 -15.97 -5.12
C SER A 69 -11.18 -14.75 -4.29
N ASP A 70 -10.19 -13.98 -4.77
CA ASP A 70 -9.76 -12.71 -4.16
C ASP A 70 -10.90 -11.69 -4.00
N SER A 71 -11.93 -11.79 -4.85
CA SER A 71 -13.12 -10.93 -4.76
C SER A 71 -13.90 -11.10 -3.44
N ASN A 72 -13.72 -12.24 -2.76
CA ASN A 72 -14.35 -12.52 -1.47
C ASN A 72 -13.51 -12.09 -0.25
N PHE A 73 -12.30 -11.56 -0.43
CA PHE A 73 -11.42 -11.27 0.71
C PHE A 73 -12.00 -10.20 1.65
N LEU A 74 -12.66 -9.16 1.11
CA LEU A 74 -13.33 -8.15 1.94
C LEU A 74 -14.51 -8.72 2.73
N LEU A 75 -15.24 -9.66 2.14
CA LEU A 75 -16.36 -10.34 2.78
C LEU A 75 -15.85 -11.26 3.90
N LEU A 76 -14.81 -12.05 3.61
CA LEU A 76 -14.17 -12.91 4.58
C LEU A 76 -13.55 -12.11 5.73
N ALA A 77 -12.89 -10.99 5.44
CA ALA A 77 -12.35 -10.11 6.46
C ALA A 77 -13.44 -9.57 7.39
N GLU A 78 -14.59 -9.16 6.85
CA GLU A 78 -15.74 -8.71 7.65
C GLU A 78 -16.25 -9.81 8.58
N GLU A 79 -16.50 -11.00 8.04
CA GLU A 79 -17.04 -12.13 8.79
C GLU A 79 -16.05 -12.60 9.87
N LEU A 80 -14.77 -12.77 9.52
CA LEU A 80 -13.73 -13.21 10.44
C LEU A 80 -13.45 -12.18 11.54
N LYS A 81 -13.42 -10.88 11.20
CA LYS A 81 -13.29 -9.80 12.19
C LYS A 81 -14.45 -9.83 13.20
N SER A 82 -15.68 -10.05 12.71
CA SER A 82 -16.85 -10.16 13.57
C SER A 82 -16.85 -11.42 14.43
N GLU A 83 -16.42 -12.56 13.90
CA GLU A 83 -16.40 -13.85 14.62
C GLU A 83 -15.29 -13.92 15.67
N LEU A 84 -14.10 -13.41 15.35
CA LEU A 84 -12.93 -13.49 16.23
C LEU A 84 -12.94 -12.41 17.32
N GLY A 85 -13.56 -11.25 17.08
CA GLY A 85 -13.65 -10.17 18.06
C GLY A 85 -12.25 -9.71 18.52
N SER A 86 -11.95 -9.83 19.82
CA SER A 86 -10.64 -9.45 20.37
C SER A 86 -9.49 -10.26 19.77
N LEU A 87 -9.70 -11.53 19.46
CA LEU A 87 -8.66 -12.41 18.90
C LEU A 87 -8.15 -11.92 17.54
N PHE A 88 -9.01 -11.24 16.78
CA PHE A 88 -8.59 -10.60 15.54
C PHE A 88 -7.57 -9.50 15.81
N TYR A 89 -7.84 -8.62 16.77
CA TYR A 89 -6.93 -7.53 17.12
C TYR A 89 -5.62 -8.04 17.72
N ASP A 90 -5.68 -9.04 18.60
CA ASP A 90 -4.50 -9.70 19.16
C ASP A 90 -3.62 -10.31 18.05
N TYR A 91 -4.24 -10.93 17.03
CA TYR A 91 -3.53 -11.45 15.87
C TYR A 91 -2.87 -10.34 15.04
N MET A 92 -3.60 -9.26 14.75
CA MET A 92 -3.08 -8.14 13.96
C MET A 92 -1.90 -7.45 14.67
N GLU A 93 -2.01 -7.20 15.97
CA GLU A 93 -0.95 -6.60 16.78
C GLU A 93 0.28 -7.51 16.87
N SER A 94 0.10 -8.80 17.17
CA SER A 94 1.22 -9.75 17.27
C SER A 94 1.92 -10.03 15.93
N THR A 95 1.24 -9.85 14.80
CA THR A 95 1.80 -10.10 13.47
C THR A 95 2.44 -8.85 12.87
N PHE A 96 1.67 -7.75 12.78
CA PHE A 96 2.08 -6.52 12.10
C PHE A 96 2.56 -5.43 13.08
N GLY A 97 2.10 -5.44 14.32
CA GLY A 97 2.55 -4.53 15.38
C GLY A 97 3.91 -4.90 15.98
N ARG A 98 4.68 -5.77 15.35
CA ARG A 98 6.00 -6.18 15.86
C ARG A 98 7.02 -5.03 15.77
N PRO A 99 7.71 -4.66 16.86
CA PRO A 99 8.69 -3.58 16.84
C PRO A 99 9.99 -3.99 16.15
N ASP A 100 10.27 -5.28 16.04
CA ASP A 100 11.52 -5.89 15.56
C ASP A 100 11.47 -6.31 14.08
N ILE A 101 10.58 -5.71 13.28
CA ILE A 101 10.56 -5.93 11.83
C ILE A 101 11.84 -5.35 11.23
N GLU A 102 12.67 -6.23 10.69
CA GLU A 102 13.94 -5.89 10.07
C GLU A 102 13.74 -5.17 8.72
N PRO A 103 14.40 -4.03 8.51
CA PRO A 103 14.32 -3.36 7.22
C PRO A 103 14.90 -4.13 6.04
N THR A 104 14.24 -3.93 4.89
CA THR A 104 14.59 -4.56 3.62
C THR A 104 15.38 -3.61 2.73
N VAL A 105 16.18 -4.17 1.82
CA VAL A 105 16.94 -3.39 0.82
C VAL A 105 16.01 -2.52 -0.03
N THR A 106 14.80 -3.02 -0.32
CA THR A 106 13.76 -2.32 -1.06
C THR A 106 13.29 -1.08 -0.33
N MET A 107 12.98 -1.21 0.96
CA MET A 107 12.56 -0.05 1.76
C MET A 107 13.70 0.97 1.95
N GLU A 108 14.95 0.50 2.14
CA GLU A 108 16.11 1.38 2.23
C GLU A 108 16.33 2.15 0.92
N SER A 109 16.13 1.51 -0.23
CA SER A 109 16.21 2.14 -1.55
C SER A 109 15.13 3.21 -1.73
N ILE A 110 13.89 2.93 -1.33
CA ILE A 110 12.76 3.87 -1.37
C ILE A 110 13.04 5.10 -0.50
N LEU A 111 13.53 4.90 0.73
CA LEU A 111 13.86 6.00 1.65
C LEU A 111 15.10 6.80 1.22
N GLY A 112 15.88 6.27 0.29
CA GLY A 112 16.99 7.00 -0.34
C GLY A 112 16.55 8.12 -1.29
N PHE A 113 15.26 8.24 -1.62
CA PHE A 113 14.73 9.28 -2.50
C PHE A 113 14.35 10.55 -1.73
N ASN A 114 14.50 11.71 -2.37
CA ASN A 114 14.13 13.01 -1.81
C ASN A 114 12.62 13.29 -1.96
N THR A 115 11.78 12.41 -1.42
CA THR A 115 10.33 12.60 -1.36
C THR A 115 9.89 13.18 -0.02
N ASN A 116 8.73 13.83 0.01
CA ASN A 116 8.13 14.38 1.23
C ASN A 116 6.95 13.57 1.77
N ILE A 117 6.50 12.51 1.07
CA ILE A 117 5.38 11.68 1.53
C ILE A 117 5.67 10.24 1.14
N ILE A 118 5.43 9.34 2.09
CA ILE A 118 5.24 7.92 1.80
C ILE A 118 3.82 7.56 2.21
N LEU A 119 3.02 7.13 1.25
CA LEU A 119 1.68 6.60 1.48
C LEU A 119 1.77 5.07 1.55
N THR A 120 1.02 4.44 2.43
CA THR A 120 0.95 2.98 2.51
C THR A 120 -0.42 2.52 3.01
N SER A 121 -0.87 1.36 2.53
CA SER A 121 -1.99 0.61 3.12
C SER A 121 -1.53 -0.44 4.13
N ASN A 122 -0.23 -0.55 4.39
CA ASN A 122 0.31 -1.56 5.29
C ASN A 122 0.14 -1.16 6.76
N TYR A 123 -0.10 -2.14 7.62
CA TYR A 123 -0.32 -1.94 9.05
C TYR A 123 0.98 -1.95 9.87
N ASP A 124 2.06 -2.48 9.28
CA ASP A 124 3.31 -2.79 9.95
C ASP A 124 4.27 -1.61 10.11
N ARG A 125 5.39 -1.83 10.78
CA ARG A 125 6.39 -0.80 11.10
C ARG A 125 7.62 -0.79 10.20
N LEU A 126 7.58 -1.46 9.04
CA LEU A 126 8.75 -1.58 8.17
C LEU A 126 9.28 -0.20 7.77
N ILE A 127 8.41 0.72 7.33
CA ILE A 127 8.82 2.07 6.91
C ILE A 127 9.48 2.82 8.07
N GLU A 128 8.84 2.83 9.24
CA GLU A 128 9.31 3.53 10.44
C GLU A 128 10.64 2.99 10.94
N ASN A 129 10.77 1.67 10.99
CA ASN A 129 11.98 0.99 11.45
C ASN A 129 13.14 1.26 10.48
N THR A 130 12.88 1.21 9.17
CA THR A 130 13.89 1.52 8.15
C THR A 130 14.35 2.97 8.28
N PHE A 131 13.39 3.89 8.39
CA PHE A 131 13.69 5.32 8.53
C PHE A 131 14.50 5.59 9.80
N ALA A 132 14.11 4.98 10.93
CA ALA A 132 14.85 5.11 12.19
C ALA A 132 16.27 4.55 12.09
N ARG A 133 16.47 3.45 11.36
CA ARG A 133 17.80 2.89 11.12
C ARG A 133 18.69 3.81 10.29
N ILE A 134 18.14 4.46 9.26
CA ILE A 134 18.90 5.36 8.38
C ILE A 134 19.18 6.71 9.05
N HIS A 135 18.21 7.26 9.79
CA HIS A 135 18.25 8.65 10.26
C HIS A 135 18.45 8.81 11.77
N GLY A 136 18.35 7.73 12.56
CA GLY A 136 18.51 7.74 14.01
C GLY A 136 17.29 8.24 14.82
N TYR A 137 16.14 8.47 14.17
CA TYR A 137 14.88 8.85 14.82
C TYR A 137 13.67 8.35 14.02
N SER A 138 12.53 8.14 14.66
CA SER A 138 11.30 7.72 13.97
C SER A 138 10.68 8.85 13.15
N PRO A 139 10.14 8.57 11.96
CA PRO A 139 9.50 9.59 11.15
C PRO A 139 8.16 10.03 11.76
N PRO A 140 7.65 11.22 11.41
CA PRO A 140 6.25 11.56 11.64
C PRO A 140 5.35 10.59 10.86
N THR A 141 4.62 9.72 11.56
CA THR A 141 3.65 8.79 11.00
C THR A 141 2.24 9.16 11.43
N PHE A 142 1.30 9.17 10.49
CA PHE A 142 -0.10 9.50 10.74
C PHE A 142 -1.02 8.46 10.11
N THR A 143 -2.16 8.20 10.76
CA THR A 143 -3.25 7.40 10.21
C THR A 143 -4.34 8.30 9.62
N TYR A 144 -5.30 7.71 8.89
CA TYR A 144 -6.44 8.43 8.32
C TYR A 144 -7.22 9.29 9.33
N SER A 145 -7.21 8.96 10.62
CA SER A 145 -7.92 9.70 11.68
C SER A 145 -7.25 11.03 12.05
N GLN A 146 -5.98 11.24 11.67
CA GLN A 146 -5.14 12.38 12.08
C GLN A 146 -5.08 13.46 11.00
N SER A 147 -6.23 13.80 10.41
CA SER A 147 -6.33 14.71 9.26
C SER A 147 -5.71 16.10 9.49
N ARG A 148 -5.75 16.62 10.72
CA ARG A 148 -5.14 17.92 11.09
C ARG A 148 -3.62 17.88 10.95
N GLU A 149 -3.00 16.84 11.47
CA GLU A 149 -1.55 16.64 11.44
C GLU A 149 -1.07 16.41 10.01
N ILE A 150 -1.81 15.60 9.24
CA ILE A 150 -1.52 15.35 7.83
C ILE A 150 -1.60 16.67 7.04
N ALA A 151 -2.69 17.45 7.18
CA ALA A 151 -2.86 18.72 6.47
C ALA A 151 -1.72 19.71 6.78
N ASN A 152 -1.31 19.80 8.05
CA ASN A 152 -0.22 20.68 8.47
C ASN A 152 1.14 20.28 7.88
N ASN A 153 1.44 18.98 7.82
CA ASN A 153 2.71 18.50 7.25
C ASN A 153 2.71 18.61 5.73
N TYR A 154 1.59 18.29 5.08
CA TYR A 154 1.39 18.48 3.64
C TYR A 154 1.60 19.95 3.23
N TRP A 155 0.95 20.90 3.91
CA TRP A 155 1.11 22.34 3.65
C TRP A 155 2.56 22.82 3.83
N LYS A 156 3.23 22.37 4.90
CA LYS A 156 4.62 22.73 5.21
C LYS A 156 5.65 21.98 4.36
N GLN A 157 5.20 21.09 3.47
CA GLN A 157 6.05 20.20 2.67
C GLN A 157 7.05 19.39 3.52
N LYS A 158 6.67 19.05 4.76
CA LYS A 158 7.49 18.21 5.64
C LYS A 158 7.35 16.75 5.26
N PHE A 159 8.41 15.97 5.49
CA PHE A 159 8.33 14.52 5.36
C PHE A 159 7.34 13.92 6.37
N PHE A 160 6.46 13.04 5.91
CA PHE A 160 5.64 12.19 6.78
C PHE A 160 5.27 10.87 6.08
N VAL A 161 4.94 9.88 6.90
CA VAL A 161 4.34 8.61 6.48
C VAL A 161 2.84 8.68 6.74
N LEU A 162 2.03 8.35 5.73
CA LEU A 162 0.58 8.24 5.84
C LEU A 162 0.18 6.76 5.71
N LYS A 163 -0.30 6.19 6.82
CA LYS A 163 -0.85 4.83 6.88
C LYS A 163 -2.35 4.91 6.67
N ALA A 164 -2.74 4.75 5.41
CA ALA A 164 -4.12 4.87 4.93
C ALA A 164 -5.08 3.96 5.67
N HIS A 165 -4.62 2.76 6.06
CA HIS A 165 -5.49 1.72 6.64
C HIS A 165 -5.29 1.50 8.13
N GLY A 166 -4.64 2.44 8.82
CA GLY A 166 -4.36 2.33 10.25
C GLY A 166 -3.01 1.69 10.54
N ASP A 167 -2.77 1.40 11.81
CA ASP A 167 -1.45 1.02 12.33
C ASP A 167 -1.61 -0.03 13.44
N ALA A 168 -1.06 -1.21 13.22
CA ALA A 168 -1.23 -2.34 14.15
C ALA A 168 -0.48 -2.18 15.48
N PHE A 169 0.49 -1.26 15.57
CA PHE A 169 1.28 -1.02 16.78
C PHE A 169 0.68 0.08 17.66
N SER A 170 0.15 1.14 17.06
CA SER A 170 -0.32 2.32 17.79
C SER A 170 -1.84 2.36 17.97
N ASP A 171 -2.61 1.83 17.02
CA ASP A 171 -4.07 1.75 17.10
C ASP A 171 -4.61 0.58 16.26
N VAL A 172 -4.53 -0.62 16.84
CA VAL A 172 -5.00 -1.85 16.20
C VAL A 172 -6.52 -1.85 15.95
N GLN A 173 -7.29 -1.11 16.76
CA GLN A 173 -8.75 -1.01 16.57
C GLN A 173 -9.12 -0.13 15.37
N GLY A 174 -8.23 0.78 14.99
CA GLY A 174 -8.34 1.63 13.81
C GLY A 174 -8.05 0.92 12.49
N ILE A 175 -7.70 -0.38 12.47
CA ILE A 175 -7.38 -1.09 11.23
C ILE A 175 -8.58 -1.14 10.27
N ILE A 176 -8.33 -0.76 9.01
CA ILE A 176 -9.24 -0.90 7.87
C ILE A 176 -8.88 -2.16 7.11
N LEU A 177 -9.76 -3.16 7.16
CA LEU A 177 -9.59 -4.42 6.41
C LEU A 177 -10.90 -4.91 5.80
N SER A 178 -12.04 -4.59 6.44
CA SER A 178 -13.35 -5.12 6.06
C SER A 178 -14.16 -4.16 5.20
N GLN A 179 -15.18 -4.68 4.52
CA GLN A 179 -16.09 -3.85 3.72
C GLN A 179 -16.76 -2.73 4.55
N ARG A 180 -17.12 -2.99 5.81
CA ARG A 180 -17.67 -1.95 6.70
C ARG A 180 -16.62 -0.91 7.08
N ASP A 181 -15.38 -1.31 7.31
CA ASP A 181 -14.30 -0.36 7.62
C ASP A 181 -14.11 0.63 6.47
N TYR A 182 -13.98 0.14 5.24
CA TYR A 182 -13.85 0.99 4.04
C TYR A 182 -15.02 1.97 3.90
N ARG A 183 -16.26 1.50 4.07
CA ARG A 183 -17.43 2.38 4.02
C ARG A 183 -17.36 3.44 5.12
N LYS A 184 -17.04 3.05 6.35
CA LYS A 184 -16.96 3.96 7.49
C LYS A 184 -15.92 5.06 7.22
N THR A 185 -14.73 4.70 6.75
CA THR A 185 -13.65 5.66 6.45
C THR A 185 -14.04 6.58 5.30
N LEU A 186 -14.51 6.05 4.18
CA LEU A 186 -14.89 6.84 3.00
C LEU A 186 -15.98 7.88 3.29
N TYR A 187 -16.92 7.58 4.19
CA TYR A 187 -18.03 8.48 4.53
C TYR A 187 -17.76 9.40 5.73
N ARG A 188 -16.91 9.01 6.69
CA ARG A 188 -16.74 9.75 7.96
C ARG A 188 -15.46 10.57 8.00
N GLU A 189 -14.43 10.17 7.26
CA GLU A 189 -13.10 10.80 7.34
C GLU A 189 -12.89 11.80 6.19
N LEU A 190 -13.74 12.83 6.15
CA LEU A 190 -13.76 13.83 5.07
C LEU A 190 -12.41 14.54 4.91
N GLY A 191 -11.74 14.86 6.02
CA GLY A 191 -10.43 15.52 6.00
C GLY A 191 -9.35 14.66 5.33
N TYR A 192 -9.32 13.36 5.64
CA TYR A 192 -8.42 12.40 5.01
C TYR A 192 -8.72 12.27 3.51
N LYS A 193 -10.00 12.15 3.12
CA LYS A 193 -10.41 12.10 1.72
C LYS A 193 -9.97 13.34 0.94
N SER A 194 -10.15 14.55 1.49
CA SER A 194 -9.71 15.79 0.85
C SER A 194 -8.20 15.87 0.67
N ILE A 195 -7.43 15.34 1.63
CA ILE A 195 -5.97 15.30 1.53
C ILE A 195 -5.52 14.29 0.48
N LEU A 196 -6.11 13.09 0.46
CA LEU A 196 -5.81 12.11 -0.59
C LEU A 196 -6.12 12.69 -1.97
N GLN A 197 -7.30 13.30 -2.16
CA GLN A 197 -7.64 13.99 -3.40
C GLN A 197 -6.58 15.05 -3.78
N SER A 198 -6.11 15.83 -2.80
CA SER A 198 -5.06 16.82 -3.03
C SER A 198 -3.73 16.17 -3.44
N ILE A 199 -3.33 15.07 -2.80
CA ILE A 199 -2.11 14.33 -3.13
C ILE A 199 -2.20 13.78 -4.55
N PHE A 200 -3.25 13.01 -4.86
CA PHE A 200 -3.40 12.35 -6.16
C PHE A 200 -3.63 13.34 -7.32
N SER A 201 -4.20 14.53 -7.06
CA SER A 201 -4.37 15.57 -8.11
C SER A 201 -3.14 16.44 -8.35
N THR A 202 -2.19 16.51 -7.41
CA THR A 202 -1.04 17.43 -7.48
C THR A 202 0.32 16.75 -7.53
N LYS A 203 0.39 15.44 -7.26
CA LYS A 203 1.63 14.67 -7.19
C LYS A 203 1.55 13.40 -8.02
N SER A 204 2.67 13.05 -8.65
CA SER A 204 2.84 11.74 -9.27
C SER A 204 3.06 10.70 -8.18
N VAL A 205 2.26 9.63 -8.18
CA VAL A 205 2.38 8.53 -7.21
C VAL A 205 3.10 7.37 -7.87
N PHE A 206 4.21 6.94 -7.26
CA PHE A 206 4.98 5.79 -7.67
C PHE A 206 4.66 4.59 -6.77
N PHE A 207 3.85 3.67 -7.29
CA PHE A 207 3.35 2.50 -6.60
C PHE A 207 4.35 1.34 -6.65
N VAL A 208 4.74 0.83 -5.47
CA VAL A 208 5.68 -0.29 -5.31
C VAL A 208 5.09 -1.35 -4.39
N GLY A 209 5.18 -2.62 -4.79
CA GLY A 209 4.70 -3.74 -3.97
C GLY A 209 3.18 -3.79 -3.80
N THR A 210 2.41 -3.19 -4.73
CA THR A 210 0.94 -3.26 -4.74
C THR A 210 0.43 -3.87 -6.03
N SER A 211 -0.75 -4.46 -5.99
CA SER A 211 -1.47 -4.98 -7.16
C SER A 211 -2.59 -4.04 -7.64
N MET A 212 -2.73 -2.83 -7.06
CA MET A 212 -3.84 -1.90 -7.36
C MET A 212 -5.23 -2.54 -7.22
N THR A 213 -5.37 -3.45 -6.26
CA THR A 213 -6.65 -4.11 -5.94
C THR A 213 -7.40 -3.41 -4.82
N ASP A 214 -6.82 -2.36 -4.26
CA ASP A 214 -7.40 -1.61 -3.17
C ASP A 214 -8.64 -0.82 -3.64
N PRO A 215 -9.83 -1.13 -3.11
CA PRO A 215 -11.06 -0.46 -3.52
C PRO A 215 -11.04 1.05 -3.25
N GLU A 216 -10.38 1.52 -2.18
CA GLU A 216 -10.35 2.94 -1.83
C GLU A 216 -9.60 3.75 -2.88
N PHE A 217 -8.39 3.31 -3.24
CA PHE A 217 -7.58 4.03 -4.22
C PHE A 217 -8.18 3.95 -5.62
N ASN A 218 -8.76 2.82 -6.00
CA ASN A 218 -9.43 2.68 -7.30
C ASN A 218 -10.63 3.63 -7.40
N LEU A 219 -11.48 3.72 -6.38
CA LEU A 219 -12.60 4.67 -6.37
C LEU A 219 -12.15 6.13 -6.41
N LEU A 220 -11.06 6.45 -5.70
CA LEU A 220 -10.52 7.81 -5.70
C LEU A 220 -9.94 8.20 -7.06
N LEU A 221 -9.13 7.31 -7.66
CA LEU A 221 -8.51 7.56 -8.95
C LEU A 221 -9.54 7.68 -10.07
N ASP A 222 -10.57 6.83 -10.04
CA ASP A 222 -11.72 6.90 -10.96
C ASP A 222 -12.40 8.28 -10.86
N TYR A 223 -12.73 8.69 -9.64
CA TYR A 223 -13.35 9.99 -9.37
C TYR A 223 -12.49 11.16 -9.88
N LEU A 224 -11.18 11.13 -9.65
CA LEU A 224 -10.28 12.21 -10.10
C LEU A 224 -10.15 12.23 -11.62
N HIS A 225 -10.05 11.06 -12.24
CA HIS A 225 -9.99 10.94 -13.69
C HIS A 225 -11.24 11.52 -14.37
N GLU A 226 -12.42 11.16 -13.87
CA GLU A 226 -13.69 11.74 -14.33
C GLU A 226 -13.76 13.25 -14.07
N SER A 227 -13.38 13.70 -12.87
CA SER A 227 -13.49 15.11 -12.46
C SER A 227 -12.57 16.03 -13.26
N TYR A 228 -11.42 15.54 -13.73
CA TYR A 228 -10.45 16.32 -14.50
C TYR A 228 -10.48 16.03 -16.00
N SER A 229 -11.43 15.23 -16.50
CA SER A 229 -11.50 14.80 -17.90
C SER A 229 -10.18 14.20 -18.40
N GLY A 230 -9.52 13.38 -17.56
CA GLY A 230 -8.21 12.81 -17.84
C GLY A 230 -7.04 13.80 -17.76
N GLY A 231 -7.21 14.97 -17.15
CA GLY A 231 -6.12 15.84 -16.71
C GLY A 231 -5.46 15.36 -15.41
N GLY A 232 -4.37 16.02 -15.02
CA GLY A 232 -3.63 15.70 -13.78
C GLY A 232 -2.30 14.98 -14.03
N PRO A 233 -1.55 14.66 -12.97
CA PRO A 233 -0.25 14.02 -13.05
C PRO A 233 -0.36 12.55 -13.50
N THR A 234 0.63 12.07 -14.27
CA THR A 234 0.78 10.64 -14.52
C THR A 234 1.29 9.93 -13.26
N HIS A 235 0.69 8.79 -12.93
CA HIS A 235 1.11 7.89 -11.87
C HIS A 235 1.84 6.69 -12.45
N TYR A 236 2.62 5.97 -11.64
CA TYR A 236 3.47 4.89 -12.12
C TYR A 236 3.33 3.66 -11.24
N LEU A 237 3.14 2.48 -11.83
CA LEU A 237 3.03 1.21 -11.12
C LEU A 237 4.15 0.26 -11.54
N LEU A 238 5.02 -0.10 -10.60
CA LEU A 238 6.07 -1.10 -10.83
C LEU A 238 5.51 -2.51 -10.57
N ILE A 239 5.44 -3.35 -11.62
CA ILE A 239 4.80 -4.67 -11.57
C ILE A 239 5.62 -5.73 -12.31
N SER A 240 5.56 -7.00 -11.88
CA SER A 240 6.23 -8.08 -12.59
C SER A 240 5.52 -8.44 -13.90
N ASP A 241 6.26 -8.88 -14.91
CA ASP A 241 5.74 -9.34 -16.21
C ASP A 241 4.65 -10.42 -16.05
N GLU A 242 4.81 -11.30 -15.05
CA GLU A 242 3.86 -12.39 -14.75
C GLU A 242 2.47 -11.89 -14.36
N LYS A 243 2.40 -10.72 -13.70
CA LYS A 243 1.16 -10.07 -13.29
C LYS A 243 0.70 -9.02 -14.30
N ALA A 244 1.52 -8.74 -15.32
CA ALA A 244 1.26 -7.72 -16.31
C ALA A 244 0.31 -8.25 -17.39
N ASN A 245 -0.88 -7.68 -17.48
CA ASN A 245 -1.84 -7.97 -18.55
C ASN A 245 -1.99 -6.74 -19.46
N PRO A 246 -1.70 -6.80 -20.77
CA PRO A 246 -1.74 -5.63 -21.65
C PRO A 246 -3.09 -4.89 -21.66
N ILE A 247 -4.20 -5.60 -21.50
CA ILE A 247 -5.53 -4.99 -21.43
C ILE A 247 -5.68 -4.21 -20.12
N ILE A 248 -5.27 -4.81 -18.99
CA ILE A 248 -5.32 -4.15 -17.67
C ILE A 248 -4.40 -2.93 -17.66
N GLN A 249 -3.18 -3.04 -18.20
CA GLN A 249 -2.23 -1.92 -18.30
C GLN A 249 -2.80 -0.75 -19.09
N ARG A 250 -3.41 -1.03 -20.25
CA ARG A 250 -4.07 0.02 -21.05
C ARG A 250 -5.22 0.68 -20.29
N ARG A 251 -6.07 -0.11 -19.63
CA ARG A 251 -7.18 0.41 -18.81
C ARG A 251 -6.69 1.23 -17.63
N PHE A 252 -5.61 0.83 -16.96
CA PHE A 252 -5.01 1.60 -15.87
C PHE A 252 -4.53 2.97 -16.34
N PHE A 253 -3.97 3.06 -17.54
CA PHE A 253 -3.56 4.35 -18.10
C PHE A 253 -4.76 5.19 -18.55
N GLU A 254 -5.71 4.58 -19.27
CA GLU A 254 -6.90 5.25 -19.81
C GLU A 254 -7.91 5.69 -18.75
N ASP A 255 -8.05 4.93 -17.66
CA ASP A 255 -9.06 5.17 -16.62
C ASP A 255 -8.45 5.88 -15.38
N PHE A 256 -7.15 5.72 -15.11
CA PHE A 256 -6.52 6.19 -13.86
C PHE A 256 -5.22 6.97 -14.05
N LYS A 257 -4.76 7.19 -15.29
CA LYS A 257 -3.42 7.76 -15.58
C LYS A 257 -2.27 7.02 -14.92
N ILE A 258 -2.44 5.72 -14.69
CA ILE A 258 -1.37 4.86 -14.17
C ILE A 258 -0.63 4.22 -15.34
N GLN A 259 0.61 4.64 -15.54
CA GLN A 259 1.54 3.98 -16.44
C GLN A 259 2.23 2.81 -15.72
N THR A 260 2.08 1.60 -16.24
CA THR A 260 2.75 0.42 -15.69
C THR A 260 4.17 0.30 -16.22
N ILE A 261 5.11 0.03 -15.32
CA ILE A 261 6.51 -0.23 -15.62
C ILE A 261 6.75 -1.68 -15.23
N THR A 262 7.06 -2.52 -16.21
CA THR A 262 7.18 -3.95 -15.97
C THR A 262 8.63 -4.38 -15.75
N TYR A 263 8.81 -5.48 -15.02
CA TYR A 263 10.11 -6.11 -14.84
C TYR A 263 10.00 -7.63 -14.79
N LYS A 264 11.11 -8.29 -15.11
CA LYS A 264 11.22 -9.75 -15.03
C LYS A 264 11.62 -10.15 -13.62
N ASN A 265 10.74 -10.83 -12.89
CA ASN A 265 11.03 -11.38 -11.56
C ASN A 265 11.82 -12.70 -11.69
N ARG A 266 13.08 -12.66 -12.09
CA ARG A 266 13.86 -13.88 -12.40
C ARG A 266 14.21 -14.66 -11.14
N SER A 267 14.38 -13.93 -10.05
CA SER A 267 14.78 -14.42 -8.75
C SER A 267 13.61 -14.99 -7.93
N GLY A 268 12.36 -14.70 -8.33
CA GLY A 268 11.16 -15.03 -7.57
C GLY A 268 10.93 -14.17 -6.32
N ASN A 269 11.92 -13.38 -5.91
CA ASN A 269 11.89 -12.53 -4.71
C ASN A 269 11.84 -11.03 -5.03
N HIS A 270 11.53 -10.66 -6.27
CA HIS A 270 11.39 -9.27 -6.71
C HIS A 270 12.65 -8.39 -6.53
N SER A 271 13.84 -8.99 -6.43
CA SER A 271 15.10 -8.25 -6.28
C SER A 271 15.36 -7.22 -7.37
N GLU A 272 14.76 -7.38 -8.56
CA GLU A 272 14.82 -6.42 -9.67
C GLU A 272 14.16 -5.07 -9.36
N ILE A 273 13.27 -4.98 -8.36
CA ILE A 273 12.77 -3.69 -7.85
C ILE A 273 13.93 -2.83 -7.34
N ASN A 274 14.88 -3.44 -6.61
CA ASN A 274 16.06 -2.73 -6.11
C ASN A 274 16.96 -2.26 -7.23
N GLU A 275 17.15 -3.07 -8.26
CA GLU A 275 17.90 -2.66 -9.45
C GLU A 275 17.24 -1.45 -10.12
N TYR A 276 15.91 -1.48 -10.29
CA TYR A 276 15.14 -0.39 -10.87
C TYR A 276 15.30 0.92 -10.08
N LEU A 277 15.06 0.87 -8.76
CA LEU A 277 15.14 2.04 -7.89
C LEU A 277 16.54 2.67 -7.89
N ASN A 278 17.60 1.84 -7.91
CA ASN A 278 18.97 2.32 -7.98
C ASN A 278 19.31 3.00 -9.31
N ILE A 279 18.79 2.48 -10.44
CA ILE A 279 18.97 3.11 -11.75
C ILE A 279 18.17 4.43 -11.81
N LEU A 280 16.93 4.43 -11.32
CA LEU A 280 16.10 5.63 -11.25
C LEU A 280 16.80 6.73 -10.45
N LYS A 281 17.35 6.39 -9.27
CA LYS A 281 18.08 7.33 -8.41
C LYS A 281 19.24 8.01 -9.17
N LYS A 282 20.05 7.21 -9.87
CA LYS A 282 21.16 7.73 -10.70
C LYS A 282 20.73 8.63 -11.86
N LYS A 283 19.50 8.47 -12.37
CA LYS A 283 18.95 9.31 -13.45
C LYS A 283 18.36 10.63 -12.93
N ILE A 284 18.02 10.69 -11.65
CA ILE A 284 17.44 11.89 -11.02
C ILE A 284 18.45 12.74 -10.25
N ASP A 285 19.57 12.14 -9.82
CA ASP A 285 20.76 12.85 -9.32
C ASP A 285 21.41 13.71 -10.43
#